data_AF-A0A1M5CVB7-F1
#
_entry.id   AF-A0A1M5CVB7-F1
#
_cell.length_a   1.000
_cell.length_b   1.000
_cell.length_c   1.000
_cell.angle_alpha   90.00
_cell.angle_beta   90.00
_cell.angle_gamma   90.00
#
_symmetry.space_group_name_H-M   'P 1'
#
loop_
_entity.id
_entity.type
_entity.pdbx_description
1 polymer ?
#
loop_
_entity_poly.entity_id
_entity_poly.type
_entity_poly.pdbx_seq_one_letter_code
_entity_poly.pdbx_strand_id
1 'polypeptide(L)' 'MPELKNERAIAEKFLKEMLKADDTCNYELFVKHYEEKDLVDFSPERFEHDIKHMQARNRKNFG' A
#
# COMPACT_ATOMS: atom_id res chain seq x y z
N MET A 1 15.78 12.77 -21.10
CA MET A 1 14.67 13.33 -20.32
C MET A 1 14.92 13.09 -18.83
N PRO A 2 15.44 14.07 -18.09
CA PRO A 2 15.66 13.98 -16.64
C PRO A 2 14.36 13.87 -15.83
N GLU A 3 13.24 14.34 -16.37
CA GLU A 3 11.93 14.32 -15.70
C GLU A 3 11.43 12.88 -15.46
N LEU A 4 11.57 12.00 -16.45
CA LEU A 4 11.25 10.56 -16.33
C LEU A 4 12.06 9.83 -15.24
N LYS A 5 13.29 10.28 -14.93
CA LYS A 5 14.11 9.66 -13.88
C LYS A 5 13.59 10.02 -12.48
N ASN A 6 13.07 11.22 -12.31
CA ASN A 6 12.48 11.66 -11.05
C ASN A 6 11.12 11.00 -10.83
N GLU A 7 10.27 10.92 -11.85
CA GLU A 7 8.98 10.23 -11.78
C GLU A 7 9.15 8.76 -11.40
N ARG A 8 10.16 8.09 -11.99
CA ARG A 8 10.48 6.69 -11.64
C ARG A 8 10.92 6.55 -10.18
N ALA A 9 11.82 7.42 -9.71
CA ALA A 9 12.29 7.37 -8.32
C ALA A 9 11.14 7.61 -7.31
N ILE A 10 10.20 8.50 -7.65
CA ILE A 10 9.01 8.78 -6.84
C ILE A 10 8.10 7.54 -6.81
N ALA A 11 7.82 6.93 -7.98
CA ALA A 11 6.99 5.73 -8.07
C ALA A 11 7.63 4.52 -7.34
N GLU A 12 8.93 4.32 -7.50
CA GLU A 12 9.67 3.24 -6.80
C GLU A 12 9.62 3.43 -5.28
N LYS A 13 9.73 4.67 -4.79
CA LYS A 13 9.62 4.97 -3.37
C LYS A 13 8.20 4.71 -2.86
N PHE A 14 7.20 5.22 -3.56
CA PHE A 14 5.79 4.99 -3.23
C PHE A 14 5.46 3.50 -3.14
N LEU A 15 5.84 2.70 -4.14
CA LEU A 15 5.62 1.26 -4.15
C LEU A 15 6.27 0.56 -2.94
N LYS A 16 7.50 0.95 -2.57
CA LYS A 16 8.16 0.39 -1.39
C LYS A 16 7.45 0.74 -0.09
N GLU A 17 6.93 1.97 0.03
CA GLU A 17 6.16 2.40 1.20
C GLU A 17 4.83 1.65 1.30
N MET A 18 4.12 1.46 0.19
CA MET A 18 2.89 0.66 0.13
C MET A 18 3.14 -0.81 0.49
N LEU A 19 4.15 -1.45 -0.11
CA LEU A 19 4.51 -2.83 0.21
C LEU A 19 4.86 -3.01 1.69
N LYS A 20 5.55 -2.03 2.27
CA LYS A 20 5.86 -2.04 3.70
C LYS A 20 4.60 -1.87 4.57
N ALA A 21 3.67 -1.00 4.16
CA ALA A 21 2.40 -0.84 4.83
C ALA A 21 1.60 -2.16 4.83
N ASP A 22 1.58 -2.86 3.71
CA ASP A 22 0.89 -4.15 3.55
C ASP A 22 1.57 -5.27 4.38
N ASP A 23 2.90 -5.36 4.37
CA ASP A 23 3.65 -6.35 5.15
C ASP A 23 3.48 -6.14 6.67
N THR A 24 3.47 -4.87 7.10
CA THR A 24 3.34 -4.50 8.52
C THR A 24 1.90 -4.26 8.98
N CYS A 25 0.93 -4.39 8.07
CA CYS A 25 -0.47 -4.05 8.30
C CYS A 25 -0.65 -2.64 8.90
N ASN A 26 0.14 -1.67 8.40
CA ASN A 26 0.16 -0.30 8.92
C ASN A 26 -0.78 0.62 8.13
N TYR A 27 -1.99 0.80 8.66
CA TYR A 27 -3.03 1.63 8.06
C TYR A 27 -2.62 3.10 7.92
N GLU A 28 -2.01 3.69 8.94
CA GLU A 28 -1.60 5.10 8.93
C GLU A 28 -0.58 5.38 7.82
N LEU A 29 0.36 4.46 7.61
CA LEU A 29 1.34 4.55 6.52
C LEU A 29 0.67 4.44 5.16
N PHE A 30 -0.36 3.60 5.03
CA PHE A 30 -1.10 3.42 3.79
C PHE A 30 -1.91 4.69 3.43
N VAL A 31 -2.72 5.18 4.35
CA VAL A 31 -3.63 6.32 4.09
C VAL A 31 -2.92 7.66 3.93
N LYS A 32 -1.68 7.79 4.42
CA LYS A 32 -0.85 9.00 4.26
C LYS A 32 -0.68 9.44 2.80
N HIS A 33 -0.81 8.52 1.85
CA HIS A 33 -0.67 8.81 0.43
C HIS A 33 -1.98 9.15 -0.27
N TYR A 34 -3.11 9.15 0.44
CA TYR A 34 -4.44 9.41 -0.08
C TYR A 34 -5.02 10.68 0.54
N GLU A 35 -5.91 11.35 -0.19
CA GLU A 35 -6.66 12.48 0.36
C GLU A 35 -7.87 11.96 1.14
N GLU A 36 -8.37 12.72 2.12
CA GLU A 36 -9.52 12.30 2.95
C GLU A 36 -10.77 11.96 2.12
N LYS A 37 -10.95 12.63 0.97
CA LYS A 37 -12.04 12.34 0.01
C LYS A 37 -11.95 10.94 -0.60
N ASP A 38 -10.75 10.37 -0.71
CA ASP A 38 -10.52 9.04 -1.27
C ASP A 38 -10.67 7.94 -0.20
N LEU A 39 -10.78 8.36 1.08
CA LEU A 39 -10.87 7.48 2.25
C LEU A 39 -12.29 7.43 2.86
N VAL A 40 -13.28 8.07 2.23
CA VAL A 40 -14.65 8.24 2.76
C VAL A 40 -15.32 6.91 3.16
N ASP A 41 -15.03 5.82 2.44
CA ASP A 41 -15.51 4.46 2.72
C ASP A 41 -14.37 3.47 3.05
N PHE A 42 -13.22 4.02 3.44
CA PHE A 42 -12.03 3.24 3.79
C PHE A 42 -11.78 3.33 5.29
N SER A 43 -12.12 2.25 5.99
CA SER A 43 -11.88 2.11 7.43
C SER A 43 -10.65 1.25 7.70
N PRO A 44 -9.99 1.42 8.86
CA PRO A 44 -8.89 0.56 9.27
C PRO A 44 -9.29 -0.93 9.33
N GLU A 45 -10.54 -1.24 9.71
CA GLU A 45 -11.06 -2.61 9.72
C GLU A 45 -11.10 -3.23 8.31
N ARG A 46 -11.50 -2.44 7.31
CA ARG A 46 -11.53 -2.87 5.91
C ARG A 46 -10.12 -3.11 5.38
N PHE A 47 -9.20 -2.21 5.70
CA PHE A 47 -7.78 -2.37 5.37
C PHE A 47 -7.20 -3.66 5.99
N GLU A 48 -7.38 -3.87 7.30
CA GLU A 48 -6.88 -5.09 7.95
C GLU A 48 -7.45 -6.37 7.35
N HIS A 49 -8.74 -6.37 7.03
CA HIS A 49 -9.39 -7.51 6.38
C HIS A 49 -8.76 -7.78 5.01
N ASP A 50 -8.61 -6.75 4.18
CA ASP A 50 -8.04 -6.87 2.84
C ASP A 50 -6.57 -7.34 2.87
N ILE A 51 -5.75 -6.80 3.79
CA ILE A 51 -4.36 -7.23 3.99
C ILE A 51 -4.30 -8.69 4.45
N LYS A 52 -5.14 -9.11 5.40
CA LYS A 52 -5.18 -10.52 5.84
C LYS A 52 -5.51 -11.47 4.69
N HIS A 53 -6.46 -11.10 3.82
CA HIS A 53 -6.78 -11.88 2.62
C HIS A 53 -5.64 -11.88 1.59
N MET A 54 -5.00 -10.74 1.34
CA MET A 54 -3.84 -10.65 0.45
C MET A 54 -2.67 -11.50 0.96
N GLN A 55 -2.30 -11.37 2.24
CA GLN A 55 -1.22 -12.15 2.85
C GLN A 55 -1.54 -13.65 2.86
N ALA A 56 -2.80 -14.04 3.11
CA ALA A 56 -3.22 -15.44 3.06
C ALA A 56 -3.12 -16.02 1.63
N ARG A 57 -3.41 -15.23 0.60
CA ARG A 57 -3.26 -15.64 -0.81
C ARG A 57 -1.79 -15.66 -1.25
N ASN A 58 -0.99 -14.68 -0.83
CA ASN A 58 0.44 -14.62 -1.16
C ASN A 58 1.23 -15.73 -0.46
N ARG A 59 0.91 -16.09 0.80
CA ARG A 59 1.49 -17.27 1.46
C ARG A 59 1.15 -18.59 0.77
N LYS A 60 -0.01 -18.69 0.10
CA LYS A 60 -0.37 -19.90 -0.66
C LYS A 60 0.43 -20.09 -1.95
N ASN A 61 1.13 -19.06 -2.43
CA ASN A 61 1.98 -19.13 -3.63
C ASN A 61 3.47 -19.37 -3.32
N PHE A 62 3.83 -19.61 -2.06
CA PHE A 62 5.17 -20.07 -1.63
C PHE A 62 5.20 -21.58 -1.30
N GLY A 63 4.29 -22.36 -1.91
CA GLY A 63 4.26 -23.82 -1.83
C GLY A 63 4.82 -24.45 -3.10
#